data_AF-A0A6B2L017-F1
#
_entry.id   AF-A0A6B2L017-F1
#
_cell.length_a   1.000
_cell.length_b   1.000
_cell.length_c   1.000
_cell.angle_alpha   90.00
_cell.angle_beta   90.00
_cell.angle_gamma   90.00
#
_symmetry.space_group_name_H-M   'P 1'
#
loop_
_entity.id
_entity.type
_entity.pdbx_description
1 polymer ?
#
loop_
_entity_poly.entity_id
_entity_poly.type
_entity_poly.pdbx_seq_one_letter_code
_entity_poly.pdbx_strand_id
1 'polypeptide(L)'
;MSLYKDLANAPDPKLSLTMIEEEQLRSDAKISNQLKLENEKLRKELNEFRKEFLEIKNQEVTVRNQEEQIRQFKTKMNEMVAKQLEEKESKLKEEVYRKLDKSNELNEELKRQLNNAKHDLLEAQDNTTILQKNLFELKSRYDKDIAALKAEVDLMTNENERLSLSYQDLKTKYSNTQPSVIAENSINWEEIAQNDLEITKLRETVHTLKEKEEKQTKEFKQTISRLTNERDQLEQTIQSLKSQLDKFPDLEHVSKLENKVKVLEALVGTTIKEEETNGQSVETVLRNKNRQLTNEIIQLKGEITTLSSQSLVSENKLLLLQQDIDQKQSMLSKWESDFDQLRQVTEGVHSFSDSTYPSSNNPNHVDESGILQMIWDQRDRFKAKILELENMNRTYEQRSKAFELQVKSLKNDNIKLYEKIKYLQTYGTGQLAPENGDAKVDVENRYKEMYEERDRFKAKILELENMNRTYEQRSKAFELQVKSLKNDNIKLYEKIKYLQTYGTGQLAPENGDAKVDVENRYKEMYEETVNPFVVFNRKVKNDRYNNLNPAEKLILSTTKLFLATKQTRIFLFLYMVCLHLLVFSTLWRLVHV
;
A
#
# COMPACT_ATOMS: atom_id res chain seq x y z
N MET A 1 137.87 23.61 31.37
CA MET A 1 138.32 22.24 31.02
C MET A 1 137.33 21.14 31.40
N SER A 2 136.33 21.36 32.29
CA SER A 2 135.29 20.36 32.59
C SER A 2 134.27 20.17 31.45
N LEU A 3 133.89 21.25 30.75
CA LEU A 3 132.91 21.21 29.65
C LEU A 3 133.30 20.29 28.47
N TYR A 4 134.60 20.14 28.19
CA TYR A 4 135.07 19.32 27.07
C TYR A 4 135.08 17.82 27.40
N LYS A 5 135.15 17.46 28.70
CA LYS A 5 135.13 16.05 29.15
C LYS A 5 133.70 15.51 29.19
N ASP A 6 132.74 16.37 29.49
CA ASP A 6 131.31 16.02 29.48
C ASP A 6 130.76 15.91 28.05
N LEU A 7 131.33 16.67 27.09
CA LEU A 7 130.96 16.58 25.67
C LEU A 7 131.57 15.36 24.97
N ALA A 8 132.74 14.89 25.42
CA ALA A 8 133.40 13.69 24.88
C ALA A 8 132.77 12.36 25.37
N ASN A 9 132.05 12.40 26.49
CA ASN A 9 131.32 11.25 27.04
C ASN A 9 129.83 11.25 26.67
N ALA A 10 129.37 12.20 25.84
CA ALA A 10 128.00 12.23 25.36
C ALA A 10 127.80 11.12 24.29
N PRO A 11 126.78 10.24 24.45
CA PRO A 11 126.52 9.16 23.49
C PRO A 11 126.13 9.74 22.12
N ASP A 12 126.61 9.08 21.05
CA ASP A 12 126.44 9.54 19.66
C ASP A 12 124.96 9.80 19.33
N PRO A 13 124.56 11.06 19.02
CA PRO A 13 123.17 11.44 18.79
C PRO A 13 122.58 10.83 17.51
N LYS A 14 123.40 10.23 16.64
CA LYS A 14 122.92 9.61 15.41
C LYS A 14 121.95 8.46 15.68
N LEU A 15 122.20 7.66 16.72
CA LEU A 15 121.43 6.45 17.00
C LEU A 15 120.03 6.76 17.56
N SER A 16 119.93 7.80 18.39
CA SER A 16 118.66 8.32 18.89
C SER A 16 117.86 9.04 17.79
N LEU A 17 118.53 9.79 16.91
CA LEU A 17 117.87 10.40 15.74
C LEU A 17 117.33 9.34 14.77
N THR A 18 118.08 8.25 14.51
CA THR A 18 117.58 7.15 13.66
C THR A 18 116.42 6.38 14.30
N MET A 19 116.39 6.23 15.63
CA MET A 19 115.25 5.62 16.32
C MET A 19 114.00 6.49 16.25
N ILE A 20 114.15 7.82 16.39
CA ILE A 20 113.04 8.77 16.22
C ILE A 20 112.54 8.76 14.78
N GLU A 21 113.44 8.72 13.79
CA GLU A 21 113.09 8.62 12.37
C GLU A 21 112.34 7.31 12.05
N GLU A 22 112.79 6.17 12.59
CA GLU A 22 112.08 4.88 12.46
C GLU A 22 110.72 4.86 13.17
N GLU A 23 110.62 5.47 14.35
CA GLU A 23 109.35 5.56 15.10
C GLU A 23 108.35 6.47 14.38
N GLN A 24 108.83 7.55 13.76
CA GLN A 24 108.04 8.47 12.95
C GLN A 24 107.60 7.83 11.63
N LEU A 25 108.47 7.08 10.96
CA LEU A 25 108.10 6.24 9.81
C LEU A 25 107.04 5.19 10.18
N ARG A 26 107.13 4.60 11.38
CA ARG A 26 106.11 3.66 11.88
C ARG A 26 104.79 4.35 12.21
N SER A 27 104.80 5.56 12.77
CA SER A 27 103.56 6.32 13.00
C SER A 27 102.91 6.75 11.70
N ASP A 28 103.69 7.22 10.74
CA ASP A 28 103.21 7.64 9.42
C ASP A 28 102.66 6.45 8.63
N ALA A 29 103.29 5.28 8.72
CA ALA A 29 102.78 4.04 8.15
C ALA A 29 101.45 3.61 8.80
N LYS A 30 101.29 3.75 10.12
CA LYS A 30 100.03 3.47 10.83
C LYS A 30 98.91 4.41 10.39
N ILE A 31 99.19 5.72 10.32
CA ILE A 31 98.23 6.74 9.86
C ILE A 31 97.85 6.48 8.41
N SER A 32 98.83 6.20 7.53
CA SER A 32 98.59 5.83 6.13
C SER A 32 97.70 4.60 5.99
N ASN A 33 97.93 3.58 6.81
CA ASN A 33 97.10 2.36 6.80
C ASN A 33 95.69 2.62 7.32
N GLN A 34 95.51 3.43 8.37
CA GLN A 34 94.18 3.84 8.85
C GLN A 34 93.42 4.63 7.78
N LEU A 35 94.06 5.62 7.14
CA LEU A 35 93.47 6.41 6.06
C LEU A 35 93.11 5.56 4.83
N LYS A 36 93.90 4.52 4.52
CA LYS A 36 93.57 3.56 3.45
C LYS A 36 92.35 2.72 3.80
N LEU A 37 92.26 2.23 5.03
CA LEU A 37 91.15 1.42 5.52
C LEU A 37 89.85 2.24 5.56
N GLU A 38 89.94 3.50 5.97
CA GLU A 38 88.82 4.45 5.94
C GLU A 38 88.40 4.77 4.49
N ASN A 39 89.35 5.05 3.59
CA ASN A 39 89.05 5.23 2.17
C ASN A 39 88.38 3.99 1.56
N GLU A 40 88.81 2.78 1.94
CA GLU A 40 88.20 1.55 1.44
C GLU A 40 86.78 1.36 1.98
N LYS A 41 86.53 1.69 3.25
CA LYS A 41 85.17 1.69 3.84
C LYS A 41 84.25 2.70 3.17
N LEU A 42 84.69 3.95 3.03
CA LEU A 42 83.93 5.00 2.34
C LEU A 42 83.64 4.62 0.89
N ARG A 43 84.56 3.93 0.20
CA ARG A 43 84.34 3.41 -1.15
C ARG A 43 83.29 2.30 -1.18
N LYS A 44 83.24 1.42 -0.18
CA LYS A 44 82.22 0.37 -0.07
C LYS A 44 80.85 0.99 0.20
N GLU A 45 80.75 1.92 1.14
CA GLU A 45 79.51 2.66 1.44
C GLU A 45 79.03 3.44 0.21
N LEU A 46 79.91 4.15 -0.50
CA LEU A 46 79.56 4.82 -1.76
C LEU A 46 79.04 3.85 -2.83
N ASN A 47 79.57 2.63 -2.87
CA ASN A 47 79.13 1.61 -3.84
C ASN A 47 77.79 1.00 -3.45
N GLU A 48 77.54 0.81 -2.15
CA GLU A 48 76.24 0.38 -1.62
C GLU A 48 75.17 1.43 -1.90
N PHE A 49 75.43 2.71 -1.59
CA PHE A 49 74.52 3.80 -1.93
C PHE A 49 74.26 3.91 -3.44
N ARG A 50 75.26 3.68 -4.28
CA ARG A 50 75.06 3.63 -5.74
C ARG A 50 74.11 2.51 -6.16
N LYS A 51 74.20 1.33 -5.54
CA LYS A 51 73.29 0.21 -5.83
C LYS A 51 71.87 0.51 -5.38
N GLU A 52 71.70 1.01 -4.16
CA GLU A 52 70.39 1.44 -3.66
C GLU A 52 69.76 2.51 -4.56
N PHE A 53 70.56 3.48 -5.04
CA PHE A 53 70.07 4.51 -5.95
C PHE A 53 69.57 3.94 -7.29
N LEU A 54 70.23 2.92 -7.82
CA LEU A 54 69.80 2.22 -9.03
C LEU A 54 68.49 1.43 -8.79
N GLU A 55 68.36 0.81 -7.63
CA GLU A 55 67.15 0.07 -7.26
C GLU A 55 65.96 1.01 -7.05
N ILE A 56 66.15 2.13 -6.35
CA ILE A 56 65.14 3.19 -6.18
C ILE A 56 64.70 3.73 -7.55
N LYS A 57 65.66 3.97 -8.47
CA LYS A 57 65.33 4.43 -9.83
C LYS A 57 64.53 3.39 -10.61
N ASN A 58 64.80 2.11 -10.45
CA ASN A 58 64.01 1.05 -11.06
C ASN A 58 62.60 0.98 -10.46
N GLN A 59 62.49 1.09 -9.13
CA GLN A 59 61.21 1.15 -8.44
C GLN A 59 60.38 2.37 -8.89
N GLU A 60 61.00 3.54 -9.12
CA GLU A 60 60.32 4.73 -9.65
C GLU A 60 59.67 4.46 -11.02
N VAL A 61 60.34 3.72 -11.90
CA VAL A 61 59.76 3.30 -13.19
C VAL A 61 58.57 2.35 -12.99
N THR A 62 58.67 1.40 -12.06
CA THR A 62 57.55 0.50 -11.77
C THR A 62 56.34 1.22 -11.16
N VAL A 63 56.58 2.18 -10.26
CA VAL A 63 55.52 3.02 -9.66
C VAL A 63 54.86 3.85 -10.74
N ARG A 64 55.62 4.49 -11.65
CA ARG A 64 55.05 5.27 -12.76
C ARG A 64 54.16 4.42 -13.67
N ASN A 65 54.57 3.18 -13.98
CA ASN A 65 53.74 2.26 -14.76
C ASN A 65 52.45 1.86 -14.03
N GLN A 66 52.52 1.62 -12.72
CA GLN A 66 51.33 1.31 -11.90
C GLN A 66 50.39 2.51 -11.78
N GLU A 67 50.91 3.70 -11.57
CA GLU A 67 50.14 4.95 -11.56
C GLU A 67 49.42 5.17 -12.89
N GLU A 68 50.10 4.89 -14.02
CA GLU A 68 49.50 4.99 -15.34
C GLU A 68 48.40 3.95 -15.56
N GLN A 69 48.58 2.70 -15.10
CA GLN A 69 47.51 1.70 -15.13
C GLN A 69 46.32 2.10 -14.28
N ILE A 70 46.54 2.60 -13.06
CA ILE A 70 45.48 3.11 -12.18
C ILE A 70 44.74 4.26 -12.88
N ARG A 71 45.46 5.16 -13.55
CA ARG A 71 44.87 6.25 -14.31
C ARG A 71 44.01 5.74 -15.45
N GLN A 72 44.47 4.75 -16.22
CA GLN A 72 43.71 4.11 -17.29
C GLN A 72 42.47 3.37 -16.78
N PHE A 73 42.56 2.67 -15.66
CA PHE A 73 41.39 2.03 -15.05
C PHE A 73 40.38 3.06 -14.55
N LYS A 74 40.86 4.17 -13.99
CA LYS A 74 40.01 5.27 -13.54
C LYS A 74 39.30 5.95 -14.71
N THR A 75 39.98 6.20 -15.84
CA THR A 75 39.34 6.77 -17.03
C THR A 75 38.31 5.80 -17.61
N LYS A 76 38.64 4.51 -17.76
CA LYS A 76 37.70 3.48 -18.23
C LYS A 76 36.47 3.36 -17.32
N MET A 77 36.67 3.37 -16.00
CA MET A 77 35.57 3.33 -15.04
C MET A 77 34.68 4.57 -15.17
N ASN A 78 35.28 5.76 -15.26
CA ASN A 78 34.54 7.01 -15.45
C ASN A 78 33.75 7.01 -16.76
N GLU A 79 34.33 6.52 -17.86
CA GLU A 79 33.64 6.38 -19.14
C GLU A 79 32.48 5.38 -19.08
N MET A 80 32.66 4.24 -18.40
CA MET A 80 31.59 3.25 -18.22
C MET A 80 30.45 3.82 -17.39
N VAL A 81 30.77 4.52 -16.30
CA VAL A 81 29.78 5.22 -15.46
C VAL A 81 29.07 6.29 -16.28
N ALA A 82 29.79 7.10 -17.06
CA ALA A 82 29.19 8.12 -17.92
C ALA A 82 28.21 7.53 -18.94
N LYS A 83 28.60 6.44 -19.63
CA LYS A 83 27.72 5.73 -20.56
C LYS A 83 26.47 5.17 -19.89
N GLN A 84 26.62 4.56 -18.70
CA GLN A 84 25.47 4.06 -17.94
C GLN A 84 24.55 5.20 -17.49
N LEU A 85 25.11 6.34 -17.10
CA LEU A 85 24.36 7.51 -16.68
C LEU A 85 23.58 8.09 -17.86
N GLU A 86 24.20 8.19 -19.04
CA GLU A 86 23.55 8.62 -20.28
C GLU A 86 22.42 7.68 -20.72
N GLU A 87 22.63 6.36 -20.65
CA GLU A 87 21.59 5.37 -20.97
C GLU A 87 20.42 5.45 -19.98
N LYS A 88 20.71 5.64 -18.68
CA LYS A 88 19.68 5.81 -17.65
C LYS A 88 18.92 7.12 -17.84
N GLU A 89 19.61 8.19 -18.17
CA GLU A 89 19.00 9.50 -18.44
C GLU A 89 18.09 9.43 -19.68
N SER A 90 18.55 8.77 -20.76
CA SER A 90 17.75 8.53 -21.97
C SER A 90 16.48 7.74 -21.67
N LYS A 91 16.59 6.64 -20.91
CA LYS A 91 15.42 5.84 -20.49
C LYS A 91 14.44 6.64 -19.62
N LEU A 92 14.96 7.46 -18.71
CA LEU A 92 14.14 8.33 -17.87
C LEU A 92 13.41 9.38 -18.70
N LYS A 93 14.10 10.01 -19.66
CA LYS A 93 13.49 10.95 -20.62
C LYS A 93 12.39 10.28 -21.41
N GLU A 94 12.62 9.10 -21.96
CA GLU A 94 11.60 8.35 -22.71
C GLU A 94 10.38 8.02 -21.84
N GLU A 95 10.57 7.60 -20.60
CA GLU A 95 9.47 7.32 -19.68
C GLU A 95 8.66 8.58 -19.33
N VAL A 96 9.34 9.72 -19.14
CA VAL A 96 8.70 11.02 -18.90
C VAL A 96 7.87 11.44 -20.11
N TYR A 97 8.41 11.35 -21.33
CA TYR A 97 7.65 11.66 -22.55
C TYR A 97 6.44 10.75 -22.72
N ARG A 98 6.59 9.44 -22.52
CA ARG A 98 5.45 8.50 -22.58
C ARG A 98 4.37 8.79 -21.54
N LYS A 99 4.75 9.23 -20.33
CA LYS A 99 3.79 9.64 -19.29
C LYS A 99 3.10 10.94 -19.65
N LEU A 100 3.83 11.89 -20.22
CA LEU A 100 3.28 13.16 -20.70
C LEU A 100 2.25 12.93 -21.82
N ASP A 101 2.57 12.09 -22.79
CA ASP A 101 1.67 11.77 -23.91
C ASP A 101 0.38 11.11 -23.43
N LYS A 102 0.48 10.10 -22.56
CA LYS A 102 -0.70 9.46 -21.95
C LYS A 102 -1.54 10.43 -21.13
N SER A 103 -0.90 11.34 -20.40
CA SER A 103 -1.62 12.37 -19.64
C SER A 103 -2.32 13.37 -20.57
N ASN A 104 -1.72 13.71 -21.70
CA ASN A 104 -2.32 14.58 -22.70
C ASN A 104 -3.50 13.92 -23.42
N GLU A 105 -3.37 12.65 -23.82
CA GLU A 105 -4.46 11.85 -24.39
C GLU A 105 -5.65 11.76 -23.43
N LEU A 106 -5.39 11.48 -22.14
CA LEU A 106 -6.44 11.45 -21.12
C LEU A 106 -7.11 12.82 -20.95
N ASN A 107 -6.34 13.91 -20.95
CA ASN A 107 -6.89 15.26 -20.85
C ASN A 107 -7.76 15.62 -22.07
N GLU A 108 -7.36 15.23 -23.28
CA GLU A 108 -8.17 15.45 -24.48
C GLU A 108 -9.45 14.61 -24.46
N GLU A 109 -9.39 13.37 -23.99
CA GLU A 109 -10.58 12.55 -23.82
C GLU A 109 -11.53 13.12 -22.75
N LEU A 110 -10.99 13.60 -21.61
CA LEU A 110 -11.78 14.26 -20.57
C LEU A 110 -12.45 15.55 -21.11
N LYS A 111 -11.74 16.34 -21.92
CA LYS A 111 -12.31 17.52 -22.60
C LYS A 111 -13.45 17.13 -23.54
N ARG A 112 -13.30 16.04 -24.30
CA ARG A 112 -14.36 15.54 -25.19
C ARG A 112 -15.60 15.13 -24.39
N GLN A 113 -15.43 14.37 -23.31
CA GLN A 113 -16.53 13.98 -22.42
C GLN A 113 -17.21 15.20 -21.78
N LEU A 114 -16.43 16.19 -21.34
CA LEU A 114 -16.97 17.43 -20.81
C LEU A 114 -17.80 18.17 -21.86
N ASN A 115 -17.33 18.23 -23.10
CA ASN A 115 -18.05 18.90 -24.18
C ASN A 115 -19.35 18.17 -24.55
N ASN A 116 -19.33 16.84 -24.57
CA ASN A 116 -20.54 16.04 -24.80
C ASN A 116 -21.55 16.24 -23.67
N ALA A 117 -21.12 16.12 -22.41
CA ALA A 117 -22.01 16.35 -21.27
C ALA A 117 -22.58 17.78 -21.22
N LYS A 118 -21.81 18.79 -21.67
CA LYS A 118 -22.30 20.16 -21.84
C LYS A 118 -23.35 20.26 -22.94
N HIS A 119 -23.18 19.54 -24.05
CA HIS A 119 -24.16 19.50 -25.12
C HIS A 119 -25.47 18.85 -24.67
N ASP A 120 -25.38 17.69 -24.00
CA ASP A 120 -26.54 16.98 -23.45
C ASP A 120 -27.29 17.84 -22.42
N LEU A 121 -26.56 18.59 -21.58
CA LEU A 121 -27.16 19.52 -20.63
C LEU A 121 -27.90 20.66 -21.33
N LEU A 122 -27.32 21.20 -22.41
CA LEU A 122 -27.94 22.27 -23.19
C LEU A 122 -29.19 21.78 -23.90
N GLU A 123 -29.16 20.58 -24.48
CA GLU A 123 -30.33 19.94 -25.08
C GLU A 123 -31.42 19.66 -24.05
N ALA A 124 -31.06 19.15 -22.86
CA ALA A 124 -32.00 18.95 -21.77
C ALA A 124 -32.63 20.28 -21.31
N GLN A 125 -31.82 21.35 -21.23
CA GLN A 125 -32.31 22.69 -20.90
C GLN A 125 -33.31 23.17 -21.96
N ASP A 126 -32.99 23.06 -23.25
CA ASP A 126 -33.90 23.44 -24.34
C ASP A 126 -35.20 22.63 -24.26
N ASN A 127 -35.12 21.33 -24.04
CA ASN A 127 -36.30 20.47 -23.83
C ASN A 127 -37.14 20.92 -22.62
N THR A 128 -36.52 21.30 -21.50
CA THR A 128 -37.28 21.82 -20.35
C THR A 128 -37.98 23.14 -20.65
N THR A 129 -37.35 24.04 -21.43
CA THR A 129 -37.99 25.30 -21.84
C THR A 129 -39.19 25.05 -22.76
N ILE A 130 -39.07 24.09 -23.68
CA ILE A 130 -40.18 23.68 -24.56
C ILE A 130 -41.33 23.07 -23.74
N LEU A 131 -41.02 22.19 -22.79
CA LEU A 131 -42.03 21.59 -21.91
C LEU A 131 -42.73 22.63 -21.04
N GLN A 132 -41.98 23.60 -20.49
CA GLN A 132 -42.55 24.72 -19.74
C GLN A 132 -43.48 25.57 -20.60
N LYS A 133 -43.09 25.88 -21.85
CA LYS A 133 -43.93 26.60 -22.81
C LYS A 133 -45.23 25.83 -23.09
N ASN A 134 -45.14 24.54 -23.38
CA ASN A 134 -46.31 23.71 -23.66
C ASN A 134 -47.25 23.62 -22.44
N LEU A 135 -46.71 23.51 -21.24
CA LEU A 135 -47.49 23.51 -19.99
C LEU A 135 -48.20 24.84 -19.79
N PHE A 136 -47.53 25.96 -20.07
CA PHE A 136 -48.13 27.28 -20.00
C PHE A 136 -49.28 27.45 -21.02
N GLU A 137 -49.07 27.01 -22.27
CA GLU A 137 -50.11 27.05 -23.30
C GLU A 137 -51.32 26.19 -22.91
N LEU A 138 -51.09 24.99 -22.39
CA LEU A 138 -52.16 24.10 -21.92
C LEU A 138 -52.92 24.69 -20.73
N LYS A 139 -52.21 25.26 -19.76
CA LYS A 139 -52.82 25.98 -18.63
C LYS A 139 -53.69 27.14 -19.12
N SER A 140 -53.19 27.93 -20.07
CA SER A 140 -53.97 29.03 -20.65
C SER A 140 -55.25 28.55 -21.36
N ARG A 141 -55.23 27.38 -22.00
CA ARG A 141 -56.45 26.77 -22.58
C ARG A 141 -57.44 26.38 -21.49
N TYR A 142 -57.00 25.69 -20.45
CA TYR A 142 -57.88 25.33 -19.33
C TYR A 142 -58.46 26.55 -18.61
N ASP A 143 -57.67 27.61 -18.41
CA ASP A 143 -58.17 28.85 -17.80
C ASP A 143 -59.27 29.50 -18.67
N LYS A 144 -59.17 29.41 -20.00
CA LYS A 144 -60.23 29.86 -20.92
C LYS A 144 -61.48 28.98 -20.84
N ASP A 145 -61.30 27.67 -20.81
CA ASP A 145 -62.43 26.72 -20.74
C ASP A 145 -63.18 26.86 -19.40
N ILE A 146 -62.44 27.01 -18.29
CA ILE A 146 -63.02 27.30 -16.97
C ILE A 146 -63.79 28.63 -17.00
N ALA A 147 -63.23 29.67 -17.62
CA ALA A 147 -63.92 30.95 -17.75
C ALA A 147 -65.19 30.86 -18.61
N ALA A 148 -65.17 30.07 -19.69
CA ALA A 148 -66.33 29.81 -20.53
C ALA A 148 -67.42 29.04 -19.78
N LEU A 149 -67.06 27.95 -19.11
CA LEU A 149 -67.99 27.17 -18.27
C LEU A 149 -68.58 28.02 -17.16
N LYS A 150 -67.78 28.87 -16.51
CA LYS A 150 -68.28 29.78 -15.48
C LYS A 150 -69.30 30.77 -16.04
N ALA A 151 -69.03 31.36 -17.21
CA ALA A 151 -69.97 32.25 -17.88
C ALA A 151 -71.27 31.53 -18.27
N GLU A 152 -71.19 30.27 -18.72
CA GLU A 152 -72.37 29.44 -19.02
C GLU A 152 -73.20 29.14 -17.76
N VAL A 153 -72.54 28.76 -16.65
CA VAL A 153 -73.20 28.58 -15.36
C VAL A 153 -73.90 29.87 -14.91
N ASP A 154 -73.23 31.02 -15.02
CA ASP A 154 -73.80 32.31 -14.65
C ASP A 154 -75.03 32.65 -15.52
N LEU A 155 -75.02 32.32 -16.82
CA LEU A 155 -76.19 32.46 -17.70
C LEU A 155 -77.33 31.54 -17.29
N MET A 156 -77.05 30.27 -17.00
CA MET A 156 -78.04 29.28 -16.56
C MET A 156 -78.65 29.65 -15.21
N THR A 157 -77.86 30.21 -14.28
CA THR A 157 -78.38 30.71 -13.00
C THR A 157 -79.31 31.90 -13.22
N ASN A 158 -78.95 32.85 -14.09
CA ASN A 158 -79.81 33.98 -14.43
C ASN A 158 -81.12 33.53 -15.09
N GLU A 159 -81.05 32.54 -15.99
CA GLU A 159 -82.24 31.99 -16.65
C GLU A 159 -83.12 31.20 -15.67
N ASN A 160 -82.53 30.43 -14.75
CA ASN A 160 -83.26 29.76 -13.67
C ASN A 160 -83.93 30.76 -12.73
N GLU A 161 -83.26 31.86 -12.36
CA GLU A 161 -83.88 32.93 -11.58
C GLU A 161 -85.06 33.56 -12.33
N ARG A 162 -84.90 33.85 -13.63
CA ARG A 162 -85.98 34.36 -14.48
C ARG A 162 -87.15 33.37 -14.59
N LEU A 163 -86.87 32.10 -14.81
CA LEU A 163 -87.88 31.04 -14.87
C LEU A 163 -88.57 30.84 -13.53
N SER A 164 -87.84 30.91 -12.42
CA SER A 164 -88.39 30.84 -11.07
C SER A 164 -89.37 31.99 -10.79
N LEU A 165 -88.99 33.23 -11.16
CA LEU A 165 -89.88 34.38 -11.10
C LEU A 165 -91.13 34.19 -11.97
N SER A 166 -90.95 33.71 -13.21
CA SER A 166 -92.07 33.42 -14.11
C SER A 166 -92.97 32.30 -13.59
N TYR A 167 -92.41 31.25 -12.99
CA TYR A 167 -93.14 30.15 -12.36
C TYR A 167 -93.93 30.64 -11.14
N GLN A 168 -93.37 31.57 -10.36
CA GLN A 168 -94.05 32.19 -9.23
C GLN A 168 -95.23 33.07 -9.68
N ASP A 169 -95.06 33.81 -10.78
CA ASP A 169 -96.13 34.57 -11.46
C ASP A 169 -97.20 33.64 -12.06
N LEU A 170 -96.80 32.50 -12.62
CA LEU A 170 -97.74 31.50 -13.14
C LEU A 170 -98.47 30.78 -12.01
N LYS A 171 -97.80 30.46 -10.91
CA LYS A 171 -98.37 29.83 -9.71
C LYS A 171 -99.37 30.74 -9.01
N THR A 172 -99.12 32.06 -8.96
CA THR A 172 -100.10 33.03 -8.47
C THR A 172 -101.31 33.14 -9.38
N LYS A 173 -101.14 33.08 -10.71
CA LYS A 173 -102.25 32.97 -11.68
C LYS A 173 -103.02 31.64 -11.56
N TYR A 174 -102.31 30.53 -11.31
CA TYR A 174 -102.89 29.20 -11.12
C TYR A 174 -103.64 29.05 -9.79
N SER A 175 -103.23 29.76 -8.74
CA SER A 175 -103.96 29.80 -7.46
C SER A 175 -105.38 30.37 -7.58
N ASN A 176 -105.71 31.07 -8.68
CA ASN A 176 -107.02 31.68 -8.92
C ASN A 176 -107.92 30.87 -9.88
N THR A 177 -107.49 29.71 -10.39
CA THR A 177 -108.33 28.87 -11.27
C THR A 177 -107.94 27.39 -11.16
N GLN A 178 -108.89 26.51 -10.87
CA GLN A 178 -108.77 25.04 -10.87
C GLN A 178 -109.84 24.44 -11.81
N PRO A 179 -109.75 23.18 -12.28
CA PRO A 179 -108.58 22.37 -12.70
C PRO A 179 -108.69 21.87 -14.17
N SER A 180 -107.58 21.49 -14.82
CA SER A 180 -107.61 20.33 -15.76
C SER A 180 -106.22 19.77 -16.13
N VAL A 181 -106.07 18.46 -15.87
CA VAL A 181 -105.50 17.38 -16.70
C VAL A 181 -104.05 17.47 -17.25
N ILE A 182 -103.22 16.58 -16.68
CA ILE A 182 -102.16 15.69 -17.25
C ILE A 182 -101.27 16.22 -18.37
N ALA A 183 -99.95 16.25 -18.13
CA ALA A 183 -98.94 16.00 -19.16
C ALA A 183 -97.67 15.40 -18.54
N GLU A 184 -97.38 14.15 -18.89
CA GLU A 184 -96.06 13.52 -18.82
C GLU A 184 -95.03 14.37 -19.59
N ASN A 185 -93.81 14.51 -19.07
CA ASN A 185 -92.59 14.94 -19.76
C ASN A 185 -91.43 14.82 -18.76
N SER A 186 -90.22 14.37 -19.07
CA SER A 186 -89.62 13.72 -20.24
C SER A 186 -88.29 13.24 -19.67
N ILE A 187 -88.08 11.92 -19.51
CA ILE A 187 -86.79 11.41 -19.03
C ILE A 187 -85.75 11.76 -20.10
N ASN A 188 -84.59 12.28 -19.71
CA ASN A 188 -83.54 12.64 -20.67
C ASN A 188 -82.69 11.40 -20.98
N TRP A 189 -83.07 10.64 -22.00
CA TRP A 189 -82.41 9.38 -22.40
C TRP A 189 -80.96 9.58 -22.88
N GLU A 190 -80.60 10.79 -23.29
CA GLU A 190 -79.26 11.11 -23.81
C GLU A 190 -78.20 11.21 -22.69
N GLU A 191 -78.57 11.81 -21.55
CA GLU A 191 -77.70 11.93 -20.39
C GLU A 191 -77.52 10.59 -19.67
N ILE A 192 -78.57 9.75 -19.66
CA ILE A 192 -78.47 8.36 -19.19
C ILE A 192 -77.57 7.55 -20.13
N ALA A 193 -77.68 7.72 -21.45
CA ALA A 193 -76.83 7.04 -22.42
C ALA A 193 -75.35 7.45 -22.31
N GLN A 194 -75.06 8.73 -22.03
CA GLN A 194 -73.69 9.20 -21.81
C GLN A 194 -73.10 8.68 -20.49
N ASN A 195 -73.87 8.70 -19.41
CA ASN A 195 -73.44 8.12 -18.13
C ASN A 195 -73.24 6.60 -18.26
N ASP A 196 -74.09 5.89 -19.00
CA ASP A 196 -73.90 4.47 -19.28
C ASP A 196 -72.63 4.21 -20.11
N LEU A 197 -72.33 5.06 -21.10
CA LEU A 197 -71.09 4.96 -21.87
C LEU A 197 -69.86 5.22 -21.00
N GLU A 198 -69.89 6.21 -20.10
CA GLU A 198 -68.79 6.47 -19.18
C GLU A 198 -68.60 5.33 -18.17
N ILE A 199 -69.70 4.78 -17.65
CA ILE A 199 -69.69 3.59 -16.79
C ILE A 199 -69.08 2.39 -17.54
N THR A 200 -69.37 2.19 -18.82
CA THR A 200 -68.74 1.10 -19.60
C THR A 200 -67.23 1.32 -19.77
N LYS A 201 -66.78 2.54 -20.07
CA LYS A 201 -65.35 2.87 -20.16
C LYS A 201 -64.62 2.68 -18.83
N LEU A 202 -65.23 3.11 -17.72
CA LEU A 202 -64.68 2.90 -16.38
C LEU A 202 -64.65 1.42 -16.00
N ARG A 203 -65.65 0.63 -16.42
CA ARG A 203 -65.63 -0.83 -16.23
C ARG A 203 -64.51 -1.48 -17.03
N GLU A 204 -64.23 -1.03 -18.24
CA GLU A 204 -63.12 -1.53 -19.06
C GLU A 204 -61.76 -1.18 -18.45
N THR A 205 -61.54 0.07 -17.99
CA THR A 205 -60.28 0.43 -17.33
C THR A 205 -60.08 -0.35 -16.04
N VAL A 206 -61.13 -0.53 -15.23
CA VAL A 206 -61.09 -1.39 -14.04
C VAL A 206 -60.80 -2.85 -14.41
N HIS A 207 -61.37 -3.38 -15.50
CA HIS A 207 -61.10 -4.73 -15.97
C HIS A 207 -59.64 -4.90 -16.38
N THR A 208 -59.09 -3.98 -17.19
CA THR A 208 -57.69 -4.04 -17.63
C THR A 208 -56.70 -3.87 -16.48
N LEU A 209 -57.01 -3.03 -15.49
CA LEU A 209 -56.20 -2.91 -14.27
C LEU A 209 -56.24 -4.20 -13.44
N LYS A 210 -57.42 -4.83 -13.32
CA LYS A 210 -57.58 -6.10 -12.60
C LYS A 210 -56.82 -7.24 -13.29
N GLU A 211 -56.85 -7.31 -14.61
CA GLU A 211 -56.05 -8.28 -15.39
C GLU A 211 -54.54 -8.05 -15.20
N LYS A 212 -54.09 -6.80 -15.15
CA LYS A 212 -52.69 -6.45 -14.89
C LYS A 212 -52.26 -6.87 -13.49
N GLU A 213 -53.10 -6.61 -12.48
CA GLU A 213 -52.85 -7.02 -11.09
C GLU A 213 -52.82 -8.55 -10.95
N GLU A 214 -53.73 -9.27 -11.63
CA GLU A 214 -53.75 -10.74 -11.64
C GLU A 214 -52.49 -11.31 -12.31
N LYS A 215 -52.03 -10.69 -13.42
CA LYS A 215 -50.79 -11.08 -14.09
C LYS A 215 -49.56 -10.85 -13.19
N GLN A 216 -49.46 -9.68 -12.55
CA GLN A 216 -48.39 -9.39 -11.59
C GLN A 216 -48.41 -10.36 -10.41
N THR A 217 -49.59 -10.69 -9.88
CA THR A 217 -49.73 -11.67 -8.79
C THR A 217 -49.29 -13.07 -9.22
N LYS A 218 -49.59 -13.49 -10.46
CA LYS A 218 -49.11 -14.76 -11.02
C LYS A 218 -47.58 -14.77 -11.17
N GLU A 219 -46.99 -13.68 -11.68
CA GLU A 219 -45.53 -13.53 -11.82
C GLU A 219 -44.81 -13.55 -10.46
N PHE A 220 -45.34 -12.85 -9.46
CA PHE A 220 -44.80 -12.90 -8.10
C PHE A 220 -44.94 -14.28 -7.47
N LYS A 221 -46.07 -14.96 -7.66
CA LYS A 221 -46.27 -16.33 -7.15
C LYS A 221 -45.29 -17.32 -7.79
N GLN A 222 -45.03 -17.21 -9.09
CA GLN A 222 -44.03 -18.01 -9.78
C GLN A 222 -42.62 -17.72 -9.24
N THR A 223 -42.27 -16.45 -9.06
CA THR A 223 -40.96 -16.04 -8.51
C THR A 223 -40.76 -16.56 -7.09
N ILE A 224 -41.77 -16.44 -6.23
CA ILE A 224 -41.76 -16.99 -4.87
C ILE A 224 -41.56 -18.51 -4.90
N SER A 225 -42.30 -19.24 -5.74
CA SER A 225 -42.16 -20.69 -5.84
C SER A 225 -40.76 -21.12 -6.29
N ARG A 226 -40.13 -20.37 -7.19
CA ARG A 226 -38.74 -20.61 -7.62
C ARG A 226 -37.76 -20.40 -6.48
N LEU A 227 -37.88 -19.29 -5.76
CA LEU A 227 -37.03 -18.98 -4.61
C LEU A 227 -37.21 -19.97 -3.46
N THR A 228 -38.44 -20.45 -3.22
CA THR A 228 -38.70 -21.50 -2.22
C THR A 228 -38.01 -22.82 -2.59
N ASN A 229 -38.08 -23.23 -3.87
CA ASN A 229 -37.39 -24.44 -4.33
C ASN A 229 -35.87 -24.31 -4.23
N GLU A 230 -35.30 -23.16 -4.58
CA GLU A 230 -33.86 -22.90 -4.44
C GLU A 230 -33.41 -22.94 -2.98
N ARG A 231 -34.20 -22.32 -2.07
CA ARG A 231 -33.97 -22.40 -0.63
C ARG A 231 -33.96 -23.85 -0.13
N ASP A 232 -34.94 -24.65 -0.54
CA ASP A 232 -35.07 -26.04 -0.09
C ASP A 232 -33.92 -26.91 -0.61
N GLN A 233 -33.46 -26.67 -1.84
CA GLN A 233 -32.25 -27.32 -2.37
C GLN A 233 -31.01 -26.93 -1.58
N LEU A 234 -30.81 -25.65 -1.29
CA LEU A 234 -29.69 -25.19 -0.48
C LEU A 234 -29.72 -25.81 0.92
N GLU A 235 -30.90 -25.87 1.56
CA GLU A 235 -31.08 -26.48 2.88
C GLU A 235 -30.73 -27.98 2.86
N GLN A 236 -31.16 -28.72 1.83
CA GLN A 236 -30.75 -30.12 1.63
C GLN A 236 -29.24 -30.27 1.43
N THR A 237 -28.60 -29.39 0.66
CA THR A 237 -27.13 -29.45 0.49
C THR A 237 -26.40 -29.18 1.80
N ILE A 238 -26.84 -28.20 2.58
CA ILE A 238 -26.29 -27.90 3.91
C ILE A 238 -26.45 -29.10 4.83
N GLN A 239 -27.62 -29.75 4.84
CA GLN A 239 -27.87 -30.97 5.61
C GLN A 239 -26.92 -32.10 5.20
N SER A 240 -26.69 -32.28 3.89
CA SER A 240 -25.78 -33.30 3.36
C SER A 240 -24.32 -33.02 3.73
N LEU A 241 -23.88 -31.75 3.68
CA LEU A 241 -22.53 -31.33 4.06
C LEU A 241 -22.32 -31.49 5.56
N LYS A 242 -23.31 -31.17 6.39
CA LYS A 242 -23.26 -31.45 7.84
C LYS A 242 -23.12 -32.94 8.13
N SER A 243 -23.91 -33.79 7.45
CA SER A 243 -23.78 -35.25 7.60
C SER A 243 -22.43 -35.77 7.11
N GLN A 244 -21.81 -35.15 6.10
CA GLN A 244 -20.46 -35.49 5.65
C GLN A 244 -19.39 -35.02 6.64
N LEU A 245 -19.59 -33.87 7.29
CA LEU A 245 -18.72 -33.35 8.34
C LEU A 245 -18.76 -34.23 9.58
N ASP A 246 -19.94 -34.73 9.97
CA ASP A 246 -20.10 -35.69 11.07
C ASP A 246 -19.51 -37.08 10.76
N LYS A 247 -19.29 -37.40 9.48
CA LYS A 247 -18.65 -38.65 9.02
C LYS A 247 -17.13 -38.54 8.91
N PHE A 248 -16.53 -37.37 9.12
CA PHE A 248 -15.08 -37.25 9.17
C PHE A 248 -14.54 -37.93 10.45
N PRO A 249 -13.61 -38.90 10.34
CA PRO A 249 -13.06 -39.60 11.50
C PRO A 249 -12.26 -38.65 12.40
N ASP A 250 -12.48 -38.79 13.71
CA ASP A 250 -11.82 -38.01 14.75
C ASP A 250 -10.28 -38.10 14.66
N LEU A 251 -9.60 -37.04 15.13
CA LEU A 251 -8.15 -36.75 14.99
C LEU A 251 -7.23 -37.95 15.34
N GLU A 252 -7.74 -38.89 16.12
CA GLU A 252 -7.08 -40.11 16.55
C GLU A 252 -6.88 -41.16 15.43
N HIS A 253 -7.79 -41.24 14.46
CA HIS A 253 -7.69 -42.21 13.34
C HIS A 253 -6.60 -41.82 12.34
N VAL A 254 -6.42 -40.53 12.10
CA VAL A 254 -5.36 -40.00 11.22
C VAL A 254 -3.98 -40.27 11.82
N SER A 255 -3.81 -40.08 13.14
CA SER A 255 -2.57 -40.42 13.84
C SER A 255 -2.27 -41.93 13.82
N LYS A 256 -3.29 -42.78 13.95
CA LYS A 256 -3.13 -44.24 13.83
C LYS A 256 -2.73 -44.67 12.42
N LEU A 257 -3.22 -43.99 11.38
CA LEU A 257 -2.80 -44.23 9.99
C LEU A 257 -1.37 -43.73 9.73
N GLU A 258 -0.99 -42.57 10.24
CA GLU A 258 0.39 -42.06 10.15
C GLU A 258 1.40 -43.02 10.81
N ASN A 259 1.05 -43.58 11.98
CA ASN A 259 1.89 -44.55 12.66
C ASN A 259 2.01 -45.87 11.88
N LYS A 260 0.93 -46.33 11.24
CA LYS A 260 0.99 -47.53 10.37
C LYS A 260 1.82 -47.28 9.11
N VAL A 261 1.74 -46.10 8.51
CA VAL A 261 2.55 -45.71 7.34
C VAL A 261 4.04 -45.65 7.72
N LYS A 262 4.39 -45.12 8.90
CA LYS A 262 5.77 -45.12 9.41
C LYS A 262 6.34 -46.53 9.62
N VAL A 263 5.52 -47.46 10.12
CA VAL A 263 5.94 -48.85 10.32
C VAL A 263 6.11 -49.57 8.98
N LEU A 264 5.26 -49.28 8.00
CA LEU A 264 5.38 -49.82 6.64
C LEU A 264 6.60 -49.26 5.90
N GLU A 265 6.95 -47.98 6.08
CA GLU A 265 8.19 -47.40 5.53
C GLU A 265 9.45 -48.06 6.13
N ALA A 266 9.43 -48.43 7.42
CA ALA A 266 10.53 -49.15 8.05
C ALA A 266 10.67 -50.61 7.56
N LEU A 267 9.55 -51.26 7.20
CA LEU A 267 9.53 -52.62 6.66
C LEU A 267 9.97 -52.68 5.17
N VAL A 268 9.59 -51.65 4.40
CA VAL A 268 9.99 -51.52 2.99
C VAL A 268 11.48 -51.15 2.85
N GLY A 269 12.06 -50.46 3.84
CA GLY A 269 13.49 -50.13 3.88
C GLY A 269 14.44 -51.31 4.13
N THR A 270 13.95 -52.47 4.57
CA THR A 270 14.78 -53.62 4.97
C THR A 270 14.76 -54.81 4.01
N THR A 271 13.89 -54.83 2.98
CA THR A 271 13.64 -56.04 2.18
C THR A 271 14.07 -55.94 0.71
N ILE A 272 15.08 -55.14 0.36
CA ILE A 272 15.62 -55.12 -1.01
C ILE A 272 17.14 -55.18 -1.00
N LYS A 273 17.67 -56.39 -0.84
CA LYS A 273 19.00 -56.80 -1.31
C LYS A 273 18.81 -58.08 -2.14
N GLU A 274 19.52 -58.11 -3.28
CA GLU A 274 19.58 -59.18 -4.31
C GLU A 274 18.36 -59.15 -5.27
N GLU A 275 18.47 -59.16 -6.60
CA GLU A 275 19.53 -59.63 -7.52
C GLU A 275 19.72 -58.66 -8.71
N GLU A 276 20.93 -58.68 -9.28
CA GLU A 276 21.22 -58.13 -10.60
C GLU A 276 20.65 -59.05 -11.70
N THR A 277 19.85 -58.49 -12.62
CA THR A 277 19.86 -58.95 -14.02
C THR A 277 19.63 -57.78 -14.98
N ASN A 278 20.25 -57.96 -16.14
CA ASN A 278 20.57 -56.99 -17.17
C ASN A 278 19.34 -56.45 -17.92
N GLY A 279 19.35 -55.14 -18.16
CA GLY A 279 18.27 -54.37 -18.79
C GLY A 279 17.83 -53.24 -17.87
N GLN A 280 17.68 -52.02 -18.37
CA GLN A 280 17.11 -50.91 -17.60
C GLN A 280 15.67 -51.27 -17.20
N SER A 281 15.54 -52.02 -16.11
CA SER A 281 14.27 -52.42 -15.53
C SER A 281 13.56 -51.15 -15.09
N VAL A 282 12.26 -51.12 -15.33
CA VAL A 282 11.32 -50.08 -14.90
C VAL A 282 11.58 -49.68 -13.44
N GLU A 283 12.09 -50.59 -12.62
CA GLU A 283 12.49 -50.33 -11.24
C GLU A 283 13.61 -49.27 -11.10
N THR A 284 14.61 -49.24 -11.98
CA THR A 284 15.68 -48.22 -11.94
C THR A 284 15.17 -46.83 -12.33
N VAL A 285 14.28 -46.75 -13.32
CA VAL A 285 13.61 -45.51 -13.74
C VAL A 285 12.64 -45.04 -12.65
N LEU A 286 11.89 -45.94 -12.05
CA LEU A 286 11.01 -45.63 -10.91
C LEU A 286 11.81 -45.19 -9.69
N ARG A 287 12.96 -45.81 -9.39
CA ARG A 287 13.86 -45.33 -8.31
C ARG A 287 14.41 -43.95 -8.59
N ASN A 288 14.84 -43.67 -9.81
CA ASN A 288 15.32 -42.34 -10.19
C ASN A 288 14.20 -41.29 -10.13
N LYS A 289 12.99 -41.64 -10.58
CA LYS A 289 11.83 -40.74 -10.53
C LYS A 289 11.32 -40.53 -9.09
N ASN A 290 11.32 -41.57 -8.26
CA ASN A 290 11.06 -41.42 -6.82
C ASN A 290 12.11 -40.54 -6.17
N ARG A 291 13.40 -40.69 -6.52
CA ARG A 291 14.48 -39.83 -6.00
C ARG A 291 14.31 -38.37 -6.42
N GLN A 292 13.90 -38.12 -7.66
CA GLN A 292 13.57 -36.79 -8.15
C GLN A 292 12.36 -36.21 -7.43
N LEU A 293 11.27 -36.97 -7.31
CA LEU A 293 10.07 -36.55 -6.57
C LEU A 293 10.38 -36.29 -5.09
N THR A 294 11.22 -37.09 -4.45
CA THR A 294 11.64 -36.82 -3.06
C THR A 294 12.46 -35.54 -2.96
N ASN A 295 13.33 -35.24 -3.94
CA ASN A 295 14.09 -34.00 -3.95
C ASN A 295 13.18 -32.79 -4.19
N GLU A 296 12.21 -32.88 -5.10
CA GLU A 296 11.19 -31.86 -5.33
C GLU A 296 10.33 -31.65 -4.08
N ILE A 297 9.92 -32.72 -3.39
CA ILE A 297 9.19 -32.63 -2.11
C ILE A 297 10.05 -31.94 -1.04
N ILE A 298 11.35 -32.22 -0.98
CA ILE A 298 12.25 -31.56 -0.02
C ILE A 298 12.41 -30.08 -0.37
N GLN A 299 12.54 -29.72 -1.65
CA GLN A 299 12.61 -28.33 -2.11
C GLN A 299 11.31 -27.58 -1.81
N LEU A 300 10.16 -28.15 -2.16
CA LEU A 300 8.84 -27.57 -1.88
C LEU A 300 8.60 -27.44 -0.37
N LYS A 301 9.03 -28.41 0.44
CA LYS A 301 8.99 -28.29 1.92
C LYS A 301 9.89 -27.16 2.41
N GLY A 302 11.08 -27.00 1.83
CA GLY A 302 11.98 -25.86 2.09
C GLY A 302 11.31 -24.53 1.79
N GLU A 303 10.70 -24.40 0.61
CA GLU A 303 9.96 -23.19 0.20
C GLU A 303 8.73 -22.92 1.08
N ILE A 304 8.00 -23.96 1.50
CA ILE A 304 6.88 -23.81 2.44
C ILE A 304 7.39 -23.30 3.80
N THR A 305 8.52 -23.82 4.30
CA THR A 305 9.07 -23.33 5.58
C THR A 305 9.58 -21.89 5.49
N THR A 306 10.21 -21.50 4.38
CA THR A 306 10.66 -20.11 4.19
C THR A 306 9.47 -19.16 4.02
N LEU A 307 8.47 -19.52 3.21
CA LEU A 307 7.24 -18.74 3.07
C LEU A 307 6.45 -18.67 4.38
N SER A 308 6.38 -19.75 5.16
CA SER A 308 5.74 -19.77 6.48
C SER A 308 6.45 -18.84 7.46
N SER A 309 7.79 -18.86 7.50
CA SER A 309 8.55 -17.92 8.33
C SER A 309 8.36 -16.46 7.89
N GLN A 310 8.30 -16.18 6.59
CA GLN A 310 8.05 -14.84 6.07
C GLN A 310 6.63 -14.36 6.39
N SER A 311 5.63 -15.25 6.31
CA SER A 311 4.25 -14.98 6.72
C SER A 311 4.17 -14.68 8.22
N LEU A 312 4.88 -15.43 9.05
CA LEU A 312 4.89 -15.21 10.50
C LEU A 312 5.57 -13.88 10.86
N VAL A 313 6.62 -13.49 10.12
CA VAL A 313 7.27 -12.17 10.29
C VAL A 313 6.36 -11.03 9.85
N SER A 314 5.63 -11.17 8.73
CA SER A 314 4.70 -10.14 8.28
C SER A 314 3.49 -10.01 9.22
N GLU A 315 2.99 -11.12 9.76
CA GLU A 315 1.92 -11.16 10.76
C GLU A 315 2.32 -10.46 12.07
N ASN A 316 3.54 -10.72 12.57
CA ASN A 316 4.06 -10.00 13.73
C ASN A 316 4.22 -8.49 13.48
N LYS A 317 4.61 -8.11 12.26
CA LYS A 317 4.70 -6.70 11.88
C LYS A 317 3.32 -6.04 11.84
N LEU A 318 2.31 -6.74 11.32
CA LEU A 318 0.92 -6.26 11.33
C LEU A 318 0.39 -6.11 12.77
N LEU A 319 0.70 -7.05 13.66
CA LEU A 319 0.30 -6.95 15.07
C LEU A 319 0.93 -5.73 15.77
N LEU A 320 2.22 -5.47 15.52
CA LEU A 320 2.89 -4.29 16.06
C LEU A 320 2.31 -2.98 15.50
N LEU A 321 1.99 -2.94 14.20
CA LEU A 321 1.34 -1.79 13.60
C LEU A 321 -0.08 -1.59 14.16
N GLN A 322 -0.81 -2.67 14.43
CA GLN A 322 -2.13 -2.60 15.05
C GLN A 322 -2.04 -2.04 16.48
N GLN A 323 -1.07 -2.51 17.27
CA GLN A 323 -0.82 -1.99 18.61
C GLN A 323 -0.46 -0.48 18.59
N ASP A 324 0.31 -0.04 17.60
CA ASP A 324 0.68 1.37 17.43
C ASP A 324 -0.52 2.24 17.00
N ILE A 325 -1.44 1.67 16.21
CA ILE A 325 -2.73 2.30 15.86
C ILE A 325 -3.61 2.42 17.10
N ASP A 326 -3.75 1.36 17.90
CA ASP A 326 -4.57 1.36 19.11
C ASP A 326 -4.04 2.36 20.15
N GLN A 327 -2.71 2.48 20.29
CA GLN A 327 -2.08 3.49 21.13
C GLN A 327 -2.39 4.91 20.64
N LYS A 328 -2.29 5.15 19.33
CA LYS A 328 -2.63 6.46 18.74
C LYS A 328 -4.11 6.80 18.88
N GLN A 329 -5.00 5.81 18.74
CA GLN A 329 -6.45 5.98 18.95
C GLN A 329 -6.77 6.29 20.41
N SER A 330 -6.14 5.62 21.37
CA SER A 330 -6.31 5.92 22.80
C SER A 330 -5.84 7.34 23.15
N MET A 331 -4.73 7.79 22.56
CA MET A 331 -4.26 9.16 22.72
C MET A 331 -5.23 10.17 22.09
N LEU A 332 -5.79 9.87 20.92
CA LEU A 332 -6.83 10.67 20.27
C LEU A 332 -8.09 10.81 21.14
N SER A 333 -8.60 9.73 21.72
CA SER A 333 -9.76 9.81 22.62
C SER A 333 -9.47 10.60 23.90
N LYS A 334 -8.25 10.53 24.44
CA LYS A 334 -7.85 11.40 25.55
C LYS A 334 -7.85 12.86 25.11
N TRP A 335 -7.35 13.15 23.91
CA TRP A 335 -7.31 14.50 23.39
C TRP A 335 -8.71 15.05 23.09
N GLU A 336 -9.61 14.24 22.57
CA GLU A 336 -11.02 14.62 22.37
C GLU A 336 -11.68 14.97 23.71
N SER A 337 -11.45 14.16 24.75
CA SER A 337 -11.92 14.46 26.12
C SER A 337 -11.34 15.76 26.68
N ASP A 338 -10.04 16.00 26.47
CA ASP A 338 -9.36 17.20 26.98
C ASP A 338 -9.79 18.46 26.20
N PHE A 339 -10.07 18.33 24.89
CA PHE A 339 -10.62 19.40 24.06
C PHE A 339 -12.06 19.74 24.44
N ASP A 340 -12.90 18.75 24.73
CA ASP A 340 -14.26 18.98 25.20
C ASP A 340 -14.29 19.68 26.57
N GLN A 341 -13.34 19.34 27.47
CA GLN A 341 -13.15 20.07 28.73
C GLN A 341 -12.71 21.52 28.49
N LEU A 342 -11.78 21.75 27.56
CA LEU A 342 -11.30 23.10 27.25
C LEU A 342 -12.40 23.96 26.63
N ARG A 343 -13.26 23.37 25.78
CA ARG A 343 -14.41 24.05 25.18
C ARG A 343 -15.39 24.55 26.23
N GLN A 344 -15.67 23.72 27.25
CA GLN A 344 -16.51 24.08 28.40
C GLN A 344 -15.93 25.25 29.21
N VAL A 345 -14.60 25.33 29.34
CA VAL A 345 -13.91 26.42 30.04
C VAL A 345 -13.93 27.71 29.20
N THR A 346 -13.77 27.63 27.88
CA THR A 346 -13.76 28.82 27.00
C THR A 346 -15.12 29.48 26.81
N GLU A 347 -16.22 28.73 26.88
CA GLU A 347 -17.58 29.29 26.91
C GLU A 347 -17.86 30.04 28.23
N GLY A 348 -17.18 29.68 29.33
CA GLY A 348 -17.28 30.40 30.60
C GLY A 348 -16.53 31.74 30.66
N VAL A 349 -15.52 31.95 29.81
CA VAL A 349 -14.65 33.15 29.85
C VAL A 349 -15.16 34.29 28.95
N HIS A 350 -16.02 34.01 27.97
CA HIS A 350 -16.57 35.02 27.04
C HIS A 350 -17.61 35.98 27.66
N SER A 351 -17.94 35.84 28.95
CA SER A 351 -18.96 36.67 29.59
C SER A 351 -18.41 37.86 30.42
N PHE A 352 -17.10 38.15 30.38
CA PHE A 352 -16.49 39.10 31.35
C PHE A 352 -15.50 40.15 30.80
N SER A 353 -15.52 40.50 29.52
CA SER A 353 -14.67 41.60 29.02
C SER A 353 -15.40 42.53 28.06
N ASP A 354 -16.27 43.37 28.62
CA ASP A 354 -16.67 44.64 28.02
C ASP A 354 -16.19 45.77 28.94
N SER A 355 -15.12 46.48 28.55
CA SER A 355 -14.81 47.82 29.05
C SER A 355 -13.75 48.52 28.19
N THR A 356 -14.26 49.34 27.29
CA THR A 356 -13.75 50.62 26.75
C THR A 356 -12.54 51.27 27.44
N TYR A 357 -11.42 51.44 26.72
CA TYR A 357 -10.58 52.68 26.72
C TYR A 357 -9.70 52.75 25.46
N PRO A 358 -9.55 53.92 24.81
CA PRO A 358 -8.70 54.08 23.62
C PRO A 358 -7.35 54.73 23.98
N SER A 359 -6.22 54.20 23.48
CA SER A 359 -5.00 55.01 23.37
C SER A 359 -3.93 54.47 22.41
N SER A 360 -3.43 55.41 21.62
CA SER A 360 -2.08 55.50 21.03
C SER A 360 -1.76 54.70 19.77
N ASN A 361 -1.84 55.42 18.64
CA ASN A 361 -1.18 55.12 17.38
C ASN A 361 0.35 55.11 17.53
N ASN A 362 0.96 53.94 17.30
CA ASN A 362 2.39 53.82 17.01
C ASN A 362 2.55 53.12 15.64
N PRO A 363 3.07 53.77 14.58
CA PRO A 363 3.03 53.23 13.22
C PRO A 363 4.10 52.17 12.90
N ASN A 364 4.85 51.66 13.88
CA ASN A 364 5.98 50.75 13.65
C ASN A 364 5.84 49.37 14.30
N HIS A 365 4.67 48.98 14.78
CA HIS A 365 4.39 47.58 15.09
C HIS A 365 3.68 46.98 13.88
N VAL A 366 4.45 46.37 12.97
CA VAL A 366 3.84 45.44 12.01
C VAL A 366 3.13 44.38 12.85
N ASP A 367 1.85 44.13 12.56
CA ASP A 367 1.02 43.15 13.23
C ASP A 367 1.62 41.73 13.09
N GLU A 368 2.62 41.40 13.90
CA GLU A 368 3.16 40.05 14.04
C GLU A 368 2.05 39.08 14.43
N SER A 369 1.07 39.52 15.22
CA SER A 369 -0.14 38.77 15.53
C SER A 369 -0.98 38.46 14.29
N GLY A 370 -1.11 39.41 13.35
CA GLY A 370 -1.85 39.20 12.09
C GLY A 370 -1.15 38.25 11.14
N ILE A 371 0.18 38.34 11.03
CA ILE A 371 1.00 37.41 10.24
C ILE A 371 1.00 36.00 10.86
N LEU A 372 1.07 35.90 12.19
CA LEU A 372 0.96 34.62 12.91
C LEU A 372 -0.43 34.00 12.77
N GLN A 373 -1.49 34.81 12.80
CA GLN A 373 -2.86 34.34 12.59
C GLN A 373 -3.09 33.88 11.15
N MET A 374 -2.52 34.59 10.16
CA MET A 374 -2.51 34.14 8.76
C MET A 374 -1.73 32.82 8.58
N ILE A 375 -0.61 32.64 9.27
CA ILE A 375 0.17 31.38 9.26
C ILE A 375 -0.59 30.25 9.96
N TRP A 376 -1.34 30.53 11.03
CA TRP A 376 -2.23 29.55 11.65
C TRP A 376 -3.37 29.14 10.73
N ASP A 377 -4.02 30.09 10.08
CA ASP A 377 -5.06 29.81 9.09
C ASP A 377 -4.52 28.99 7.91
N GLN A 378 -3.31 29.31 7.44
CA GLN A 378 -2.64 28.53 6.40
C GLN A 378 -2.31 27.11 6.88
N ARG A 379 -1.72 26.97 8.06
CA ARG A 379 -1.42 25.67 8.69
C ARG A 379 -2.70 24.84 8.84
N ASP A 380 -3.79 25.45 9.25
CA ASP A 380 -5.05 24.74 9.52
C ASP A 380 -5.74 24.34 8.20
N ARG A 381 -5.64 25.15 7.15
CA ARG A 381 -6.01 24.76 5.78
C ARG A 381 -5.17 23.60 5.26
N PHE A 382 -3.85 23.62 5.50
CA PHE A 382 -2.97 22.51 5.09
C PHE A 382 -3.25 21.23 5.89
N LYS A 383 -3.52 21.33 7.20
CA LYS A 383 -3.95 20.20 8.02
C LYS A 383 -5.27 19.62 7.53
N ALA A 384 -6.26 20.47 7.25
CA ALA A 384 -7.53 20.03 6.68
C ALA A 384 -7.32 19.32 5.35
N LYS A 385 -6.42 19.84 4.49
CA LYS A 385 -6.12 19.21 3.20
C LYS A 385 -5.39 17.87 3.35
N ILE A 386 -4.47 17.76 4.30
CA ILE A 386 -3.77 16.50 4.62
C ILE A 386 -4.76 15.46 5.14
N LEU A 387 -5.66 15.85 6.05
CA LEU A 387 -6.67 14.95 6.60
C LEU A 387 -7.67 14.46 5.52
N GLU A 388 -8.07 15.35 4.61
CA GLU A 388 -8.88 15.00 3.45
C GLU A 388 -8.15 14.01 2.52
N LEU A 389 -6.86 14.26 2.24
CA LEU A 389 -6.01 13.37 1.43
C LEU A 389 -5.80 12.01 2.10
N GLU A 390 -5.63 11.98 3.42
CA GLU A 390 -5.50 10.74 4.20
C GLU A 390 -6.80 9.93 4.19
N ASN A 391 -7.96 10.58 4.34
CA ASN A 391 -9.26 9.92 4.22
C ASN A 391 -9.52 9.40 2.81
N MET A 392 -9.19 10.17 1.77
CA MET A 392 -9.25 9.70 0.39
C MET A 392 -8.31 8.50 0.18
N ASN A 393 -7.10 8.52 0.73
CA ASN A 393 -6.17 7.40 0.60
C ASN A 393 -6.71 6.14 1.29
N ARG A 394 -7.30 6.27 2.48
CA ARG A 394 -7.98 5.15 3.18
C ARG A 394 -9.12 4.56 2.37
N THR A 395 -9.97 5.40 1.75
CA THR A 395 -11.08 4.90 0.93
C THR A 395 -10.59 4.21 -0.35
N TYR A 396 -9.55 4.74 -1.00
CA TYR A 396 -8.92 4.07 -2.13
C TYR A 396 -8.28 2.74 -1.73
N GLU A 397 -7.62 2.66 -0.58
CA GLU A 397 -7.02 1.43 -0.08
C GLU A 397 -8.08 0.35 0.23
N GLN A 398 -9.19 0.74 0.87
CA GLN A 398 -10.33 -0.16 1.10
C GLN A 398 -10.93 -0.65 -0.22
N ARG A 399 -11.11 0.24 -1.20
CA ARG A 399 -11.66 -0.11 -2.51
C ARG A 399 -10.72 -1.02 -3.32
N SER A 400 -9.42 -0.80 -3.23
CA SER A 400 -8.38 -1.66 -3.82
C SER A 400 -8.45 -3.07 -3.23
N LYS A 401 -8.53 -3.20 -1.89
CA LYS A 401 -8.70 -4.50 -1.22
C LYS A 401 -9.99 -5.20 -1.63
N ALA A 402 -11.10 -4.47 -1.73
CA ALA A 402 -12.37 -5.03 -2.18
C ALA A 402 -12.30 -5.57 -3.62
N PHE A 403 -11.68 -4.83 -4.54
CA PHE A 403 -11.48 -5.31 -5.90
C PHE A 403 -10.51 -6.49 -5.97
N GLU A 404 -9.47 -6.52 -5.15
CA GLU A 404 -8.55 -7.66 -5.09
C GLU A 404 -9.28 -8.95 -4.66
N LEU A 405 -10.19 -8.86 -3.68
CA LEU A 405 -11.03 -9.98 -3.26
C LEU A 405 -11.99 -10.43 -4.37
N GLN A 406 -12.62 -9.50 -5.08
CA GLN A 406 -13.49 -9.83 -6.23
C GLN A 406 -12.71 -10.52 -7.34
N VAL A 407 -11.50 -10.04 -7.67
CA VAL A 407 -10.63 -10.68 -8.67
C VAL A 407 -10.24 -12.10 -8.22
N LYS A 408 -9.92 -12.31 -6.94
CA LYS A 408 -9.65 -13.66 -6.41
C LYS A 408 -10.86 -14.58 -6.51
N SER A 409 -12.06 -14.09 -6.19
CA SER A 409 -13.31 -14.87 -6.35
C SER A 409 -13.56 -15.24 -7.81
N LEU A 410 -13.50 -14.27 -8.73
CA LEU A 410 -13.73 -14.50 -10.15
C LEU A 410 -12.66 -15.41 -10.78
N LYS A 411 -11.41 -15.36 -10.30
CA LYS A 411 -10.36 -16.31 -10.71
C LYS A 411 -10.69 -17.73 -10.26
N ASN A 412 -11.14 -17.91 -9.02
CA ASN A 412 -11.58 -19.21 -8.52
C ASN A 412 -12.78 -19.75 -9.30
N ASP A 413 -13.75 -18.90 -9.63
CA ASP A 413 -14.92 -19.32 -10.40
C ASP A 413 -14.55 -19.65 -11.86
N ASN A 414 -13.61 -18.93 -12.48
CA ASN A 414 -13.04 -19.30 -13.77
C ASN A 414 -12.32 -20.66 -13.74
N ILE A 415 -11.58 -20.95 -12.67
CA ILE A 415 -10.93 -22.26 -12.50
C ILE A 415 -11.98 -23.37 -12.41
N LYS A 416 -13.03 -23.19 -11.59
CA LYS A 416 -14.15 -24.15 -11.51
C LYS A 416 -14.86 -24.33 -12.85
N LEU A 417 -15.07 -23.26 -13.60
CA LEU A 417 -15.68 -23.32 -14.94
C LEU A 417 -14.77 -24.10 -15.90
N TYR A 418 -13.46 -23.87 -15.85
CA TYR A 418 -12.48 -24.61 -16.65
C TYR A 418 -12.43 -26.10 -16.28
N GLU A 419 -12.47 -26.43 -14.98
CA GLU A 419 -12.59 -27.80 -14.49
C GLU A 419 -13.88 -28.46 -15.00
N LYS A 420 -15.01 -27.75 -14.98
CA LYS A 420 -16.30 -28.23 -15.50
C LYS A 420 -16.28 -28.45 -17.02
N ILE A 421 -15.68 -27.52 -17.77
CA ILE A 421 -15.49 -27.65 -19.22
C ILE A 421 -14.61 -28.86 -19.52
N LYS A 422 -13.48 -29.00 -18.83
CA LYS A 422 -12.55 -30.11 -18.99
C LYS A 422 -13.24 -31.44 -18.66
N TYR A 423 -13.98 -31.48 -17.55
CA TYR A 423 -14.78 -32.65 -17.14
C TYR A 423 -15.78 -33.03 -18.23
N LEU A 424 -16.63 -32.10 -18.69
CA LEU A 424 -17.60 -32.34 -19.76
C LEU A 424 -16.94 -32.77 -21.07
N GLN A 425 -15.76 -32.22 -21.39
CA GLN A 425 -14.99 -32.60 -22.58
C GLN A 425 -14.49 -34.04 -22.48
N THR A 426 -14.01 -34.48 -21.32
CA THR A 426 -13.65 -35.90 -21.09
C THR A 426 -14.85 -36.85 -21.12
N TYR A 427 -16.03 -36.45 -20.64
CA TYR A 427 -17.23 -37.30 -20.69
C TYR A 427 -17.90 -37.29 -22.08
N GLY A 428 -17.90 -36.16 -22.78
CA GLY A 428 -18.43 -36.03 -24.14
C GLY A 428 -17.56 -36.72 -25.21
N THR A 429 -16.28 -36.97 -24.92
CA THR A 429 -15.39 -37.75 -25.80
C THR A 429 -15.21 -39.22 -25.36
N GLY A 430 -15.55 -39.56 -24.11
CA GLY A 430 -15.17 -40.83 -23.50
C GLY A 430 -16.24 -41.92 -23.40
N GLN A 431 -17.52 -41.67 -23.71
CA GLN A 431 -18.55 -42.70 -23.54
C GLN A 431 -19.66 -42.61 -24.59
N LEU A 432 -19.62 -43.58 -25.54
CA LEU A 432 -20.71 -43.99 -26.42
C LEU A 432 -21.42 -42.84 -27.15
N ALA A 433 -20.89 -42.43 -28.30
CA ALA A 433 -21.62 -41.57 -29.23
C ALA A 433 -22.94 -42.24 -29.65
N PRO A 434 -24.12 -41.69 -29.31
CA PRO A 434 -25.35 -42.06 -29.99
C PRO A 434 -25.39 -41.27 -31.30
N GLU A 435 -25.63 -41.99 -32.38
CA GLU A 435 -25.78 -41.50 -33.75
C GLU A 435 -27.08 -40.67 -33.89
N ASN A 436 -27.13 -39.48 -33.29
CA ASN A 436 -28.21 -38.51 -33.47
C ASN A 436 -27.63 -37.09 -33.52
N GLY A 437 -27.78 -36.44 -34.68
CA GLY A 437 -27.19 -35.13 -35.01
C GLY A 437 -27.69 -33.98 -34.12
N ASP A 438 -28.88 -34.09 -33.54
CA ASP A 438 -29.50 -32.99 -32.77
C ASP A 438 -28.88 -32.81 -31.38
N ALA A 439 -28.41 -33.89 -30.73
CA ALA A 439 -27.76 -33.81 -29.43
C ALA A 439 -26.33 -33.24 -29.51
N LYS A 440 -25.69 -33.35 -30.68
CA LYS A 440 -24.33 -32.82 -30.91
C LYS A 440 -24.35 -31.29 -31.08
N VAL A 441 -25.37 -30.76 -31.77
CA VAL A 441 -25.56 -29.32 -31.98
C VAL A 441 -25.88 -28.60 -30.65
N ASP A 442 -26.68 -29.21 -29.78
CA ASP A 442 -27.04 -28.62 -28.48
C ASP A 442 -25.83 -28.55 -27.51
N VAL A 443 -24.97 -29.56 -27.55
CA VAL A 443 -23.70 -29.58 -26.80
C VAL A 443 -22.72 -28.53 -27.36
N GLU A 444 -22.61 -28.39 -28.68
CA GLU A 444 -21.77 -27.39 -29.34
C GLU A 444 -22.21 -25.94 -29.01
N ASN A 445 -23.52 -25.68 -29.03
CA ASN A 445 -24.10 -24.39 -28.66
C ASN A 445 -23.83 -24.08 -27.18
N ARG A 446 -23.96 -25.06 -26.29
CA ARG A 446 -23.67 -24.91 -24.85
C ARG A 446 -22.19 -24.64 -24.56
N TYR A 447 -21.28 -25.23 -25.35
CA TYR A 447 -19.87 -24.89 -25.28
C TYR A 447 -19.60 -23.45 -25.75
N LYS A 448 -20.25 -23.03 -26.85
CA LYS A 448 -20.13 -21.67 -27.37
C LYS A 448 -20.58 -20.62 -26.35
N GLU A 449 -21.74 -20.82 -25.72
CA GLU A 449 -22.25 -19.93 -24.67
C GLU A 449 -21.30 -19.84 -23.46
N MET A 450 -20.76 -20.98 -22.99
CA MET A 450 -19.77 -20.97 -21.90
C MET A 450 -18.45 -20.30 -22.28
N TYR A 451 -18.00 -20.43 -23.54
CA TYR A 451 -16.80 -19.72 -23.99
C TYR A 451 -17.04 -18.20 -24.04
N GLU A 452 -18.21 -17.77 -24.50
CA GLU A 452 -18.62 -16.36 -24.49
C GLU A 452 -18.74 -15.81 -23.07
N GLU A 453 -19.30 -16.58 -22.11
CA GLU A 453 -19.33 -16.19 -20.69
C GLU A 453 -17.92 -16.08 -20.11
N ARG A 454 -17.06 -17.08 -20.34
CA ARG A 454 -15.66 -17.05 -19.89
C ARG A 454 -14.93 -15.82 -20.42
N ASP A 455 -15.15 -15.48 -21.69
CA ASP A 455 -14.47 -14.35 -22.32
C ASP A 455 -14.99 -13.01 -21.79
N ARG A 456 -16.29 -12.90 -21.46
CA ARG A 456 -16.84 -11.76 -20.70
C ARG A 456 -16.23 -11.65 -19.30
N PHE A 457 -16.09 -12.76 -18.58
CA PHE A 457 -15.46 -12.76 -17.26
C PHE A 457 -13.98 -12.38 -17.32
N LYS A 458 -13.24 -12.87 -18.32
CA LYS A 458 -11.85 -12.46 -18.56
C LYS A 458 -11.73 -10.97 -18.87
N ALA A 459 -12.62 -10.44 -19.72
CA ALA A 459 -12.67 -9.01 -20.01
C ALA A 459 -12.94 -8.20 -18.74
N LYS A 460 -13.87 -8.66 -17.88
CA LYS A 460 -14.17 -7.98 -16.61
C LYS A 460 -13.01 -8.04 -15.61
N ILE A 461 -12.30 -9.16 -15.53
CA ILE A 461 -11.09 -9.28 -14.71
C ILE A 461 -10.01 -8.31 -15.21
N LEU A 462 -9.78 -8.25 -16.51
CA LEU A 462 -8.78 -7.35 -17.10
C LEU A 462 -9.11 -5.87 -16.81
N GLU A 463 -10.38 -5.50 -16.90
CA GLU A 463 -10.86 -4.15 -16.56
C GLU A 463 -10.62 -3.83 -15.08
N LEU A 464 -10.99 -4.75 -14.17
CA LEU A 464 -10.77 -4.61 -12.73
C LEU A 464 -9.27 -4.56 -12.37
N GLU A 465 -8.43 -5.35 -13.03
CA GLU A 465 -6.97 -5.32 -12.84
C GLU A 465 -6.38 -3.98 -13.32
N ASN A 466 -6.87 -3.42 -14.42
CA ASN A 466 -6.45 -2.10 -14.90
C ASN A 466 -6.89 -0.99 -13.94
N MET A 467 -8.14 -1.03 -13.45
CA MET A 467 -8.61 -0.10 -12.41
C MET A 467 -7.78 -0.22 -11.13
N ASN A 468 -7.43 -1.43 -10.70
CA ASN A 468 -6.63 -1.61 -9.49
C ASN A 468 -5.22 -1.01 -9.67
N ARG A 469 -4.60 -1.21 -10.84
CA ARG A 469 -3.31 -0.60 -11.17
C ARG A 469 -3.36 0.93 -11.17
N THR A 470 -4.42 1.55 -11.69
CA THR A 470 -4.54 3.02 -11.68
C THR A 470 -4.74 3.56 -10.26
N TYR A 471 -5.56 2.90 -9.43
CA TYR A 471 -5.70 3.27 -8.02
C TYR A 471 -4.40 3.09 -7.23
N GLU A 472 -3.65 2.02 -7.48
CA GLU A 472 -2.36 1.77 -6.83
C GLU A 472 -1.32 2.85 -7.22
N GLN A 473 -1.28 3.23 -8.50
CA GLN A 473 -0.44 4.34 -8.97
C GLN A 473 -0.82 5.67 -8.32
N ARG A 474 -2.12 5.95 -8.20
CA ARG A 474 -2.62 7.19 -7.58
C ARG A 474 -2.33 7.24 -6.09
N SER A 475 -2.46 6.11 -5.38
CA SER A 475 -2.08 6.00 -3.97
C SER A 475 -0.58 6.27 -3.76
N LYS A 476 0.29 5.68 -4.60
CA LYS A 476 1.75 5.96 -4.56
C LYS A 476 2.07 7.43 -4.85
N ALA A 477 1.37 8.05 -5.80
CA ALA A 477 1.56 9.47 -6.11
C ALA A 477 1.18 10.37 -4.92
N PHE A 478 0.06 10.09 -4.25
CA PHE A 478 -0.33 10.81 -3.04
C PHE A 478 0.64 10.57 -1.88
N GLU A 479 1.15 9.35 -1.71
CA GLU A 479 2.17 9.05 -0.68
C GLU A 479 3.45 9.89 -0.90
N LEU A 480 3.89 10.05 -2.14
CA LEU A 480 5.02 10.91 -2.49
C LEU A 480 4.74 12.39 -2.21
N GLN A 481 3.54 12.88 -2.52
CA GLN A 481 3.15 14.26 -2.20
C GLN A 481 3.13 14.50 -0.69
N VAL A 482 2.59 13.57 0.10
CA VAL A 482 2.61 13.64 1.56
C VAL A 482 4.04 13.66 2.09
N LYS A 483 4.94 12.83 1.54
CA LYS A 483 6.38 12.85 1.90
C LYS A 483 7.05 14.18 1.56
N SER A 484 6.78 14.74 0.38
CA SER A 484 7.31 16.05 -0.02
C SER A 484 6.82 17.16 0.92
N LEU A 485 5.52 17.23 1.18
CA LEU A 485 4.92 18.23 2.08
C LEU A 485 5.47 18.10 3.51
N LYS A 486 5.68 16.89 4.01
CA LYS A 486 6.34 16.66 5.31
C LYS A 486 7.77 17.22 5.32
N ASN A 487 8.53 17.01 4.26
CA ASN A 487 9.90 17.52 4.15
C ASN A 487 9.92 19.06 4.06
N ASP A 488 8.98 19.65 3.32
CA ASP A 488 8.86 21.10 3.21
C ASP A 488 8.41 21.73 4.55
N ASN A 489 7.53 21.06 5.30
CA ASN A 489 7.17 21.45 6.67
C ASN A 489 8.38 21.42 7.62
N ILE A 490 9.26 20.41 7.49
CA ILE A 490 10.51 20.35 8.26
C ILE A 490 11.42 21.52 7.90
N LYS A 491 11.63 21.82 6.60
CA LYS A 491 12.43 23.00 6.18
C LYS A 491 11.83 24.32 6.63
N LEU A 492 10.50 24.44 6.64
CA LEU A 492 9.82 25.62 7.15
C LEU A 492 10.09 25.77 8.66
N TYR A 493 10.04 24.67 9.41
CA TYR A 493 10.41 24.61 10.81
C TYR A 493 11.88 24.99 11.04
N GLU A 494 12.80 24.49 10.21
CA GLU A 494 14.22 24.89 10.22
C GLU A 494 14.39 26.39 10.05
N LYS A 495 13.69 26.98 9.08
CA LYS A 495 13.73 28.41 8.79
C LYS A 495 13.12 29.24 9.93
N ILE A 496 12.00 28.80 10.50
CA ILE A 496 11.38 29.45 11.68
C ILE A 496 12.35 29.41 12.86
N LYS A 497 12.96 28.26 13.15
CA LYS A 497 13.94 28.11 14.23
C LYS A 497 15.17 28.98 14.01
N TYR A 498 15.69 29.01 12.79
CA TYR A 498 16.81 29.89 12.42
C TYR A 498 16.43 31.35 12.64
N LEU A 499 15.28 31.80 12.14
CA LEU A 499 14.81 33.18 12.35
C LEU A 499 14.56 33.49 13.83
N GLN A 500 14.08 32.54 14.62
CA GLN A 500 13.87 32.68 16.07
C GLN A 500 15.20 32.79 16.83
N THR A 501 16.25 32.08 16.40
CA THR A 501 17.60 32.23 16.97
C THR A 501 18.29 33.55 16.62
N TYR A 502 17.89 34.24 15.53
CA TYR A 502 18.47 35.54 15.13
C TYR A 502 17.54 36.74 15.41
N GLY A 503 16.25 36.51 15.65
CA GLY A 503 15.21 37.55 15.60
C GLY A 503 14.68 38.04 16.93
N THR A 504 14.77 37.29 18.03
CA THR A 504 14.09 37.69 19.28
C THR A 504 14.80 37.17 20.53
N GLY A 505 15.82 37.91 20.97
CA GLY A 505 16.14 37.97 22.39
C GLY A 505 15.16 38.95 23.04
N GLN A 506 14.31 38.45 23.95
CA GLN A 506 13.32 39.19 24.74
C GLN A 506 12.06 39.67 23.99
N LEU A 507 10.96 38.91 24.11
CA LEU A 507 9.67 39.33 24.74
C LEU A 507 8.50 38.42 24.31
N ALA A 508 7.71 38.00 25.32
CA ALA A 508 6.29 37.60 25.29
C ALA A 508 5.89 36.17 24.81
N PRO A 509 4.63 35.72 25.05
CA PRO A 509 4.08 35.32 26.37
C PRO A 509 3.40 33.94 26.36
N GLU A 510 3.08 33.50 27.57
CA GLU A 510 2.37 32.30 28.01
C GLU A 510 0.91 32.25 27.49
N ASN A 511 0.67 31.59 26.35
CA ASN A 511 -0.64 31.02 25.94
C ASN A 511 -0.50 30.18 24.66
N GLY A 512 -0.68 28.84 24.76
CA GLY A 512 -0.94 27.98 23.59
C GLY A 512 -0.27 26.61 23.60
N ASP A 513 -0.77 25.67 24.41
CA ASP A 513 -0.25 24.28 24.50
C ASP A 513 -0.29 23.51 23.16
N ALA A 514 -1.24 23.83 22.26
CA ALA A 514 -1.33 23.23 20.93
C ALA A 514 -0.28 23.75 19.92
N LYS A 515 0.31 24.94 20.15
CA LYS A 515 1.40 25.47 19.32
C LYS A 515 2.71 24.78 19.69
N VAL A 516 2.92 24.57 20.99
CA VAL A 516 4.10 23.89 21.56
C VAL A 516 4.16 22.41 21.15
N ASP A 517 3.02 21.70 21.07
CA ASP A 517 3.02 20.28 20.68
C ASP A 517 3.34 20.03 19.19
N VAL A 518 2.79 20.86 18.29
CA VAL A 518 3.14 20.79 16.86
C VAL A 518 4.61 21.17 16.66
N GLU A 519 5.08 22.20 17.36
CA GLU A 519 6.48 22.61 17.36
C GLU A 519 7.39 21.48 17.87
N ASN A 520 7.02 20.78 18.95
CA ASN A 520 7.76 19.64 19.50
C ASN A 520 7.80 18.43 18.55
N ARG A 521 6.72 18.14 17.82
CA ARG A 521 6.67 17.02 16.86
C ARG A 521 7.60 17.25 15.66
N TYR A 522 7.66 18.48 15.15
CA TYR A 522 8.62 18.85 14.10
C TYR A 522 10.03 19.09 14.65
N LYS A 523 10.17 19.49 15.91
CA LYS A 523 11.44 19.55 16.66
C LYS A 523 12.11 18.19 16.77
N GLU A 524 11.36 17.15 17.16
CA GLU A 524 11.88 15.79 17.30
C GLU A 524 12.30 15.23 15.94
N MET A 525 11.50 15.42 14.89
CA MET A 525 11.86 15.05 13.51
C MET A 525 13.09 15.82 13.00
N TYR A 526 13.24 17.09 13.37
CA TYR A 526 14.43 17.90 13.07
C TYR A 526 15.66 17.42 13.84
N GLU A 527 15.56 17.19 15.15
CA GLU A 527 16.66 16.72 16.00
C GLU A 527 17.16 15.33 15.56
N GLU A 528 16.26 14.45 15.11
CA GLU A 528 16.63 13.16 14.52
C GLU A 528 17.40 13.32 13.20
N THR A 529 17.03 14.33 12.39
CA THR A 529 17.64 14.58 11.07
C THR A 529 18.95 15.34 11.15
N VAL A 530 19.09 16.26 12.12
CA VAL A 530 20.25 17.15 12.27
C VAL A 530 21.33 16.58 13.18
N ASN A 531 21.03 15.67 14.11
CA ASN A 531 22.04 15.14 15.01
C ASN A 531 23.03 14.19 14.29
N PRO A 532 24.28 14.61 14.01
CA PRO A 532 25.21 13.85 13.18
C PRO A 532 25.60 12.52 13.84
N PHE A 533 25.55 12.45 15.16
CA PHE A 533 25.93 11.28 15.93
C PHE A 533 24.87 10.18 15.91
N VAL A 534 23.59 10.52 15.74
CA VAL A 534 22.50 9.51 15.64
C VAL A 534 22.57 8.83 14.28
N VAL A 535 22.73 9.61 13.21
CA VAL A 535 22.94 9.11 11.84
C VAL A 535 24.23 8.30 11.75
N PHE A 536 25.32 8.79 12.35
CA PHE A 536 26.60 8.09 12.40
C PHE A 536 26.50 6.78 13.21
N ASN A 537 25.89 6.78 14.40
CA ASN A 537 25.72 5.56 15.18
C ASN A 537 24.83 4.53 14.47
N ARG A 538 23.77 4.98 13.77
CA ARG A 538 22.91 4.10 12.98
C ARG A 538 23.69 3.47 11.83
N LYS A 539 24.49 4.27 11.11
CA LYS A 539 25.36 3.81 10.01
C LYS A 539 26.43 2.84 10.51
N VAL A 540 27.14 3.18 11.58
CA VAL A 540 28.17 2.33 12.20
C VAL A 540 27.60 1.03 12.75
N LYS A 541 26.38 1.03 13.34
CA LYS A 541 25.70 -0.20 13.76
C LYS A 541 25.31 -1.07 12.58
N ASN A 542 24.85 -0.47 11.48
CA ASN A 542 24.49 -1.19 10.26
C ASN A 542 25.71 -1.78 9.55
N ASP A 543 26.80 -1.01 9.47
CA ASP A 543 28.08 -1.47 8.90
C ASP A 543 28.69 -2.60 9.75
N ARG A 544 28.64 -2.48 11.09
CA ARG A 544 29.03 -3.58 12.00
C ARG A 544 28.18 -4.81 11.76
N TYR A 545 26.86 -4.68 11.68
CA TYR A 545 25.97 -5.80 11.42
C TYR A 545 26.23 -6.46 10.07
N ASN A 546 26.51 -5.68 9.03
CA ASN A 546 26.79 -6.19 7.69
C ASN A 546 28.14 -6.91 7.61
N ASN A 547 29.14 -6.44 8.36
CA ASN A 547 30.48 -7.05 8.45
C ASN A 547 30.54 -8.30 9.34
N LEU A 548 29.45 -8.69 10.02
CA LEU A 548 29.40 -9.95 10.78
C LEU A 548 29.35 -11.16 9.84
N ASN A 549 30.07 -12.21 10.24
CA ASN A 549 30.04 -13.51 9.57
C ASN A 549 28.59 -14.09 9.60
N PRO A 550 28.07 -14.75 8.54
CA PRO A 550 26.76 -15.41 8.56
C PRO A 550 26.48 -16.28 9.81
N ALA A 551 27.50 -16.96 10.36
CA ALA A 551 27.37 -17.70 11.61
C ALA A 551 27.12 -16.78 12.83
N GLU A 552 27.83 -15.66 12.92
CA GLU A 552 27.64 -14.65 13.96
C GLU A 552 26.28 -13.94 13.82
N LYS A 553 25.80 -13.73 12.59
CA LYS A 553 24.45 -13.19 12.32
C LYS A 553 23.37 -14.15 12.81
N LEU A 554 23.56 -15.44 12.59
CA LEU A 554 22.67 -16.48 13.12
C LEU A 554 22.70 -16.49 14.65
N ILE A 555 23.89 -16.48 15.27
CA ILE A 555 24.04 -16.43 16.73
C ILE A 555 23.40 -15.16 17.30
N LEU A 556 23.58 -14.01 16.66
CA LEU A 556 23.02 -12.74 17.12
C LEU A 556 21.50 -12.69 16.94
N SER A 557 20.97 -13.35 15.91
CA SER A 557 19.53 -13.54 15.69
C SER A 557 18.92 -14.48 16.73
N THR A 558 19.52 -15.65 16.96
CA THR A 558 19.06 -16.61 17.97
C THR A 558 19.15 -16.03 19.37
N THR A 559 20.28 -15.38 19.72
CA THR A 559 20.47 -14.71 21.01
C THR A 559 19.43 -13.61 21.22
N LYS A 560 19.17 -12.76 20.21
CA LYS A 560 18.11 -11.74 20.32
C LYS A 560 16.73 -12.36 20.47
N LEU A 561 16.43 -13.45 19.78
CA LEU A 561 15.16 -14.16 19.88
C LEU A 561 14.96 -14.75 21.29
N PHE A 562 16.00 -15.34 21.87
CA PHE A 562 15.96 -15.86 23.24
C PHE A 562 15.87 -14.75 24.31
N LEU A 563 16.46 -13.58 24.07
CA LEU A 563 16.40 -12.44 25.01
C LEU A 563 15.21 -11.50 24.81
N ALA A 564 14.54 -11.53 23.65
CA ALA A 564 13.45 -10.61 23.32
C ALA A 564 12.21 -10.81 24.18
N THR A 565 11.84 -12.05 24.51
CA THR A 565 10.61 -12.32 25.25
C THR A 565 10.89 -12.66 26.71
N LYS A 566 9.95 -12.33 27.60
CA LYS A 566 10.05 -12.69 29.03
C LYS A 566 9.98 -14.20 29.24
N GLN A 567 9.17 -14.89 28.44
CA GLN A 567 8.95 -16.35 28.52
C GLN A 567 10.20 -17.14 28.12
N THR A 568 10.88 -16.76 27.03
CA THR A 568 12.13 -17.41 26.60
C THR A 568 13.26 -17.23 27.61
N ARG A 569 13.32 -16.08 28.27
CA ARG A 569 14.30 -15.84 29.36
C ARG A 569 14.04 -16.73 30.58
N ILE A 570 12.77 -16.92 30.97
CA ILE A 570 12.39 -17.82 32.06
C ILE A 570 12.68 -19.28 31.70
N PHE A 571 12.36 -19.69 30.46
CA PHE A 571 12.66 -21.03 29.97
C PHE A 571 14.16 -21.34 29.98
N LEU A 572 15.00 -20.40 29.50
CA LEU A 572 16.46 -20.58 29.51
C LEU A 572 17.01 -20.67 30.94
N PHE A 573 16.49 -19.86 31.86
CA PHE A 573 16.85 -19.94 33.28
C PHE A 573 16.49 -21.31 33.87
N LEU A 574 15.27 -21.80 33.61
CA LEU A 574 14.82 -23.10 34.10
C LEU A 574 15.63 -24.25 33.50
N TYR A 575 15.95 -24.18 32.21
CA TYR A 575 16.82 -25.13 31.53
C TYR A 575 18.21 -25.20 32.17
N MET A 576 18.82 -24.04 32.48
CA MET A 576 20.10 -24.00 33.19
C MET A 576 20.00 -24.60 34.59
N VAL A 577 18.94 -24.32 35.34
CA VAL A 577 18.73 -24.92 36.67
C VAL A 577 18.57 -26.44 36.59
N CYS A 578 17.78 -26.96 35.64
CA CYS A 578 17.63 -28.39 35.41
C CYS A 578 18.96 -29.06 35.04
N LEU A 579 19.79 -28.41 34.21
CA LEU A 579 21.11 -28.93 33.85
C LEU A 579 22.03 -28.99 35.07
N HIS A 580 22.03 -27.96 35.93
CA HIS A 580 22.78 -27.99 37.17
C HIS A 580 22.30 -29.11 38.10
N LEU A 581 20.99 -29.29 38.27
CA LEU A 581 20.42 -30.38 39.06
C LEU A 581 20.79 -31.76 38.51
N LEU A 582 20.83 -31.92 37.19
CA LEU A 582 21.26 -33.16 36.54
C LEU A 582 22.74 -33.43 36.80
N VAL A 583 23.61 -32.42 36.63
CA VAL A 583 25.04 -32.54 36.93
C VAL A 583 25.24 -32.90 38.41
N PHE A 584 24.57 -32.20 39.33
CA PHE A 584 24.61 -32.53 40.76
C PHE A 584 24.11 -33.94 41.06
N SER A 585 23.03 -34.39 40.42
CA SER A 585 22.51 -35.75 40.58
C SER A 585 23.50 -36.80 40.07
N THR A 586 24.14 -36.55 38.93
CA THR A 586 25.17 -37.44 38.39
C THR A 586 26.40 -37.51 39.28
N LEU A 587 26.86 -36.37 39.82
CA LEU A 587 27.98 -36.32 40.76
C LEU A 587 27.63 -36.98 42.10
N TRP A 588 26.42 -36.75 42.62
CA TRP A 588 25.94 -37.38 43.85
C TRP A 588 25.88 -38.90 43.71
N ARG A 589 25.37 -39.40 42.58
CA ARG A 589 25.36 -40.83 42.26
C ARG A 589 26.78 -41.41 42.15
N LEU A 590 27.74 -40.64 41.64
CA LEU A 590 29.13 -41.08 41.47
C LEU A 590 29.90 -41.11 42.80
N VAL A 591 29.47 -40.34 43.81
CA VAL A 591 30.08 -40.31 45.15
C VAL A 591 29.48 -41.37 46.09
N HIS A 592 28.21 -41.77 45.87
CA HIS A 592 27.49 -42.73 46.71
C HIS A 592 27.38 -44.16 46.14
N VAL A 593 27.96 -44.40 44.97
CA VAL A 593 28.25 -45.74 44.41
C VAL A 593 29.74 -45.96 44.58
#